data_AF-A0A3D4LMQ1-F1
#
_entry.id   AF-A0A3D4LMQ1-F1
#
_cell.length_a   1.000
_cell.length_b   1.000
_cell.length_c   1.000
_cell.angle_alpha   90.00
_cell.angle_beta   90.00
_cell.angle_gamma   90.00
#
_symmetry.space_group_name_H-M   'P 1'
#
loop_
_entity.id
_entity.type
_entity.pdbx_description
1 polymer ?
#
loop_
_entity_poly.entity_id
_entity_poly.type
_entity_poly.pdbx_seq_one_letter_code
_entity_poly.pdbx_strand_id
1 'polypeptide(L)'
;MTILVRAMTITKLGEENRLVAGEILTAFSDDADVSNWAKDSVEKCIETGIVSGRDAGKIAPQENITRAEAVVMVRRLLVNSDLINK
;
A
#
# COMPACT_ATOMS: atom_id res chain seq x y z
N MET A 1 7.15 -1.98 1.03
CA MET A 1 6.06 -0.98 1.19
C MET A 1 6.31 0.07 2.26
N THR A 2 7.07 -0.19 3.32
CA THR A 2 7.37 0.81 4.39
C THR A 2 7.98 2.13 3.89
N ILE A 3 8.78 2.09 2.82
CA ILE A 3 9.34 3.31 2.19
C ILE A 3 8.21 4.21 1.64
N LEU A 4 7.17 3.63 1.02
CA LEU A 4 6.03 4.38 0.52
C LEU A 4 5.27 5.04 1.66
N VAL A 5 5.05 4.33 2.77
CA VAL A 5 4.37 4.89 3.94
C VAL A 5 5.12 6.06 4.55
N ARG A 6 6.46 5.98 4.62
CA ARG A 6 7.27 7.14 5.04
C ARG A 6 7.11 8.33 4.08
N ALA A 7 7.10 8.08 2.78
CA ALA A 7 6.85 9.15 1.81
C ALA A 7 5.45 9.75 1.97
N MET A 8 4.42 8.93 2.22
CA MET A 8 3.05 9.40 2.48
C MET A 8 2.97 10.33 3.69
N THR A 9 3.71 10.04 4.77
CA THR A 9 3.74 10.94 5.95
C THR A 9 4.32 12.32 5.65
N ILE A 10 5.23 12.42 4.67
CA ILE A 10 5.78 13.72 4.25
C ILE A 10 4.74 14.52 3.47
N THR A 11 3.94 13.84 2.64
CA THR A 11 2.90 14.47 1.83
C THR A 11 1.55 14.58 2.54
N LYS A 12 1.47 14.16 3.81
CA LYS A 12 0.22 14.06 4.61
C LYS A 12 -0.87 13.20 3.95
N LEU A 13 -0.48 12.27 3.09
CA LEU A 13 -1.42 11.39 2.39
C LEU A 13 -1.89 10.28 3.36
N GLY A 14 -3.21 10.13 3.53
CA GLY A 14 -3.79 9.09 4.39
C GLY A 14 -3.89 9.45 5.89
N GLU A 15 -3.78 10.73 6.25
CA GLU A 15 -4.01 11.20 7.63
C GLU A 15 -5.51 11.37 7.97
N GLU A 16 -6.38 11.40 6.97
CA GLU A 16 -7.76 11.91 7.13
C GLU A 16 -8.82 10.84 7.40
N ASN A 17 -8.49 9.56 7.29
CA ASN A 17 -9.42 8.49 7.62
C ASN A 17 -8.63 7.27 8.07
N ARG A 18 -8.69 6.94 9.36
CA ARG A 18 -8.10 5.71 9.89
C ARG A 18 -9.25 4.72 10.03
N LEU A 19 -9.50 3.92 8.99
CA LEU A 19 -10.26 2.70 9.20
C LEU A 19 -9.51 1.83 10.24
N VAL A 20 -10.25 1.06 11.02
CA VAL A 20 -9.66 0.28 12.13
C VAL A 20 -8.63 -0.69 11.55
N ALA A 21 -7.36 -0.48 11.94
CA ALA A 21 -6.24 -1.32 11.52
C ALA A 21 -6.55 -2.80 11.81
N GLY A 22 -6.50 -3.66 10.79
CA GLY A 22 -6.78 -5.09 10.87
C GLY A 22 -7.89 -5.59 9.93
N GLU A 23 -8.89 -4.78 9.56
CA GLU A 23 -10.00 -5.29 8.73
C GLU A 23 -9.63 -5.41 7.25
N ILE A 24 -8.89 -4.45 6.70
CA ILE A 24 -8.57 -4.42 5.26
C ILE A 24 -7.67 -5.58 4.85
N LEU A 25 -6.71 -5.96 5.71
CA LEU A 25 -5.76 -7.01 5.37
C LEU A 25 -6.42 -8.39 5.28
N THR A 26 -7.42 -8.66 6.12
CA THR A 26 -8.15 -9.94 6.14
C THR A 26 -8.98 -10.22 4.89
N ALA A 27 -9.17 -9.21 4.03
CA ALA A 27 -9.78 -9.39 2.71
C ALA A 27 -8.86 -10.13 1.72
N PHE A 28 -7.56 -10.28 2.05
CA PHE A 28 -6.57 -10.94 1.19
C PHE A 28 -6.26 -12.34 1.72
N SER A 29 -6.15 -13.30 0.80
CA SER A 29 -5.95 -14.72 1.13
C SER A 29 -4.59 -15.06 1.74
N ASP A 30 -3.63 -14.14 1.63
CA ASP A 30 -2.25 -14.26 2.11
C ASP A 30 -1.90 -13.23 3.19
N ASP A 31 -2.92 -12.74 3.93
CA ASP A 31 -2.73 -11.81 5.06
C ASP A 31 -1.77 -12.37 6.12
N ALA A 32 -1.83 -13.69 6.36
CA ALA A 32 -0.99 -14.41 7.30
C ALA A 32 0.51 -14.36 6.92
N ASP A 33 0.83 -14.19 5.64
CA ASP A 33 2.22 -14.08 5.15
C ASP A 33 2.82 -12.69 5.36
N VAL A 34 2.00 -11.71 5.76
CA VAL A 34 2.44 -10.35 6.07
C VAL A 34 3.06 -10.32 7.46
N SER A 35 4.35 -10.00 7.51
CA SER A 35 5.06 -9.81 8.78
C SER A 35 4.38 -8.77 9.67
N ASN A 36 4.33 -9.00 10.99
CA ASN A 36 3.63 -8.11 11.93
C ASN A 36 4.05 -6.63 11.84
N TRP A 37 5.32 -6.34 11.60
CA TRP A 37 5.82 -4.97 11.42
C TRP A 37 5.35 -4.30 10.13
N ALA A 38 4.98 -5.09 9.12
CA ALA A 38 4.58 -4.62 7.80
C ALA A 38 3.07 -4.38 7.71
N LYS A 39 2.26 -4.98 8.59
CA LYS A 39 0.78 -4.92 8.53
C LYS A 39 0.24 -3.50 8.39
N ASP A 40 0.62 -2.60 9.29
CA ASP A 40 0.20 -1.19 9.23
C ASP A 40 0.65 -0.49 7.94
N SER A 41 1.86 -0.79 7.47
CA SER A 41 2.38 -0.22 6.23
C SER A 41 1.61 -0.71 4.99
N VAL A 42 1.26 -1.99 4.97
CA VAL A 42 0.53 -2.63 3.87
C VAL A 42 -0.90 -2.11 3.84
N GLU A 43 -1.58 -2.07 4.98
CA GLU A 43 -2.94 -1.54 5.09
C GLU A 43 -3.04 -0.10 4.61
N LYS A 44 -2.13 0.77 5.06
CA LYS A 44 -2.10 2.17 4.59
C LYS A 44 -1.90 2.29 3.09
N CYS A 45 -1.05 1.44 2.51
CA CYS A 45 -0.86 1.44 1.05
C CYS A 45 -2.13 0.99 0.31
N ILE A 46 -2.93 0.10 0.90
CA ILE A 46 -4.19 -0.37 0.32
C ILE A 46 -5.29 0.70 0.46
N GLU A 47 -5.43 1.27 1.65
CA GLU A 47 -6.40 2.33 1.95
C GLU A 47 -6.21 3.57 1.08
N THR A 48 -4.94 3.94 0.82
CA THR A 48 -4.60 5.07 -0.06
C THR A 48 -4.62 4.72 -1.55
N GLY A 49 -4.99 3.49 -1.92
CA GLY A 49 -5.08 3.04 -3.31
C GLY A 49 -3.74 2.96 -4.04
N ILE A 50 -2.62 3.05 -3.32
CA ILE A 50 -1.28 2.87 -3.89
C ILE A 50 -1.10 1.40 -4.29
N VAL A 51 -1.61 0.50 -3.46
CA VAL A 51 -1.57 -0.96 -3.65
C VAL A 51 -2.99 -1.48 -3.75
N SER A 52 -3.24 -2.37 -4.71
CA SER A 52 -4.56 -2.96 -4.97
C SER A 52 -4.56 -4.49 -4.83
N GLY A 53 -3.42 -5.08 -4.46
CA GLY A 53 -3.21 -6.52 -4.57
C GLY A 53 -3.13 -6.99 -6.03
N ARG A 54 -3.18 -8.31 -6.20
CA ARG A 54 -3.09 -9.04 -7.46
C ARG A 54 -4.39 -9.79 -7.76
N ASP A 55 -4.57 -10.21 -9.00
CA ASP A 55 -5.80 -10.81 -9.54
C ASP A 55 -6.33 -12.03 -8.75
N ALA A 56 -5.49 -12.70 -7.97
CA ALA A 56 -5.87 -13.83 -7.11
C ALA A 56 -6.36 -13.44 -5.70
N GLY A 57 -6.65 -12.16 -5.44
CA GLY A 57 -7.01 -11.70 -4.09
C GLY A 57 -5.85 -11.81 -3.11
N LYS A 58 -4.64 -11.53 -3.60
CA LYS A 58 -3.37 -11.65 -2.85
C LYS A 58 -2.61 -10.32 -2.82
N ILE A 59 -1.85 -10.09 -1.76
CA ILE A 59 -0.89 -8.97 -1.67
C ILE A 59 0.50 -9.41 -2.16
N ALA A 60 0.79 -10.71 -2.07
CA ALA A 60 2.07 -11.34 -2.37
C ALA A 60 3.25 -10.71 -1.61
N PRO A 61 3.19 -10.61 -0.26
CA PRO A 61 4.17 -9.85 0.53
C PRO A 61 5.59 -10.42 0.50
N GLN A 62 5.74 -11.70 0.17
CA GLN A 62 7.01 -12.42 0.10
C GLN A 62 7.56 -12.53 -1.33
N GLU A 63 6.79 -12.14 -2.35
CA GLU A 63 7.23 -12.20 -3.74
C GLU A 63 8.11 -11.00 -4.08
N ASN A 64 9.00 -11.21 -5.07
CA ASN A 64 9.77 -10.13 -5.63
C ASN A 64 8.88 -9.18 -6.42
N ILE A 65 9.14 -7.89 -6.26
CA ILE A 65 8.49 -6.85 -7.05
C ILE A 65 9.27 -6.57 -8.33
N THR A 66 8.57 -6.41 -9.44
CA THR A 66 9.15 -5.98 -10.72
C THR A 66 9.40 -4.48 -10.73
N ARG A 67 10.29 -4.03 -11.62
CA ARG A 67 10.54 -2.59 -11.85
C ARG A 67 9.26 -1.85 -12.27
N ALA A 68 8.41 -2.50 -13.07
CA ALA A 68 7.15 -1.91 -13.54
C ALA A 68 6.18 -1.69 -12.38
N GLU A 69 5.98 -2.69 -11.51
CA GLU A 69 5.12 -2.57 -10.33
C GLU A 69 5.64 -1.49 -9.36
N ALA A 70 6.96 -1.43 -9.15
CA ALA A 70 7.57 -0.40 -8.32
C ALA A 70 7.26 1.02 -8.83
N VAL A 71 7.42 1.24 -10.15
CA VAL A 71 7.11 2.54 -10.78
C VAL A 71 5.62 2.86 -10.70
N VAL A 72 4.74 1.87 -10.87
CA VAL A 72 3.29 2.06 -10.75
C VAL A 72 2.92 2.54 -9.34
N MET A 73 3.47 1.94 -8.29
CA MET A 73 3.22 2.39 -6.91
C MET A 73 3.72 3.81 -6.66
N VAL A 74 4.92 4.15 -7.14
CA VAL A 74 5.47 5.52 -7.00
C VAL A 74 4.61 6.52 -7.76
N ARG A 75 4.19 6.21 -8.98
CA ARG A 75 3.29 7.08 -9.76
C ARG A 75 1.97 7.31 -9.03
N ARG A 76 1.36 6.25 -8.49
CA ARG A 76 0.11 6.37 -7.72
C ARG A 76 0.28 7.27 -6.51
N LEU A 77 1.39 7.12 -5.77
CA LEU A 77 1.72 8.01 -4.67
C LEU A 77 1.79 9.47 -5.13
N LEU A 78 2.58 9.76 -6.17
CA LEU A 78 2.76 11.13 -6.66
C LEU A 78 1.45 11.75 -7.17
N VAL A 79 0.61 10.96 -7.84
CA VAL A 79 -0.72 11.39 -8.31
C VAL A 79 -1.66 11.62 -7.13
N ASN A 80 -1.72 10.71 -6.16
CA ASN A 80 -2.64 10.81 -5.03
C ASN A 80 -2.24 11.91 -4.04
N SER A 81 -0.97 12.31 -4.04
CA SER A 81 -0.45 13.45 -3.28
C SER A 81 -0.47 14.78 -4.07
N ASP A 82 -1.15 14.82 -5.23
CA ASP A 82 -1.25 16.00 -6.11
C ASP A 82 0.09 16.62 -6.54
N LEU A 83 1.17 15.81 -6.60
CA LEU A 83 2.50 16.25 -7.02
C LEU A 83 2.65 16.20 -8.55
N ILE A 84 1.86 15.35 -9.22
CA ILE A 84 1.81 15.22 -10.68
C ILE A 84 0.38 14.99 -11.17
N ASN A 85 0.12 15.35 -12.42
CA ASN A 85 -1.16 15.09 -13.07
C ASN A 85 -1.30 13.62 -13.52
N LYS A 86 -2.56 13.19 -13.69
CA LYS A 86 -2.92 11.84 -14.17
C LYS A 86 -2.64 11.63 -15.65
#